data_AF-I8Y457-F1
#
_entry.id   AF-I8Y457-F1
#
_cell.length_a   1.000
_cell.length_b   1.000
_cell.length_c   1.000
_cell.angle_alpha   90.00
_cell.angle_beta   90.00
_cell.angle_gamma   90.00
#
_symmetry.space_group_name_H-M   'P 1'
#
loop_
_entity.id
_entity.type
_entity.pdbx_description
1 polymer ?
#
loop_
_entity_poly.entity_id
_entity_poly.type
_entity_poly.pdbx_seq_one_letter_code
_entity_poly.pdbx_strand_id
1 'polypeptide(L)'
;MKKAIYSFIYYRLLGWKTNVTVPNYDKCVICAAPHTTNLDLFIGKLFYGAIGRKTSFMMKKEWFFFPLGLIFRAVGGIPVDRKRKTSLVDQMAQQFANSKKFHLAITPEGTRKRNPNWKKGFYYIALKAQVPIVLIGIDYATKTISSTKAIMPTGDIEKDMREIKLYFKNFKGKYPENFSIGEI
;
A
#
# COMPACT_ATOMS: atom_id res chain seq x y z
N MET A 1 22.85 2.58 -6.75
CA MET A 1 23.07 1.15 -6.42
C MET A 1 21.80 0.40 -6.08
N LYS A 2 21.04 0.73 -5.02
CA LYS A 2 19.83 -0.05 -4.64
C LYS A 2 18.76 -0.14 -5.74
N LYS A 3 18.43 0.97 -6.41
CA LYS A 3 17.44 0.97 -7.52
C LYS A 3 17.79 -0.02 -8.63
N ALA A 4 19.05 -0.07 -9.06
CA ALA A 4 19.50 -0.96 -10.13
C ALA A 4 19.29 -2.44 -9.78
N ILE A 5 19.56 -2.82 -8.52
CA ILE A 5 19.31 -4.18 -8.02
C ILE A 5 17.82 -4.48 -8.03
N TYR A 6 16.98 -3.58 -7.49
CA TYR A 6 15.53 -3.74 -7.52
C TYR A 6 14.99 -3.87 -8.94
N SER A 7 15.43 -3.00 -9.85
CA SER A 7 15.04 -3.03 -11.26
C SER A 7 15.47 -4.31 -11.96
N PHE A 8 16.69 -4.80 -11.72
CA PHE A 8 17.17 -6.05 -12.29
C PHE A 8 16.32 -7.24 -11.84
N ILE A 9 16.08 -7.38 -10.53
CA ILE A 9 15.28 -8.47 -10.00
C ILE A 9 13.83 -8.37 -10.51
N TYR A 10 13.23 -7.19 -10.44
CA TYR A 10 11.82 -6.98 -10.80
C TYR A 10 11.56 -7.18 -12.30
N TYR A 11 12.30 -6.48 -13.16
CA TYR A 11 12.07 -6.48 -14.60
C TYR A 11 12.71 -7.67 -15.32
N ARG A 12 13.93 -8.08 -14.93
CA ARG A 12 14.69 -9.11 -15.66
C ARG A 12 14.50 -10.51 -15.08
N LEU A 13 14.67 -10.70 -13.76
CA LEU A 13 14.57 -12.03 -13.16
C LEU A 13 13.12 -12.51 -13.01
N LEU A 14 12.24 -11.65 -12.48
CA LEU A 14 10.85 -12.04 -12.21
C LEU A 14 9.91 -11.75 -13.40
N GLY A 15 10.35 -10.92 -14.34
CA GLY A 15 9.62 -10.57 -15.57
C GLY A 15 8.38 -9.70 -15.34
N TRP A 16 8.37 -8.89 -14.27
CA TRP A 16 7.27 -7.97 -14.00
C TRP A 16 7.39 -6.67 -14.78
N LYS A 17 6.25 -6.03 -15.05
CA LYS A 17 6.11 -4.77 -15.76
C LYS A 17 5.50 -3.70 -14.86
N THR A 18 5.74 -2.44 -15.20
CA THR A 18 5.17 -1.29 -14.49
C THR A 18 4.34 -0.44 -15.43
N ASN A 19 3.19 0.02 -14.93
CA ASN A 19 2.36 1.01 -15.60
C ASN A 19 2.03 2.11 -14.59
N VAL A 20 2.83 3.18 -14.54
CA VAL A 20 2.66 4.25 -13.55
C VAL A 20 2.48 5.57 -14.28
N THR A 21 1.26 6.10 -14.22
CA THR A 21 0.91 7.41 -14.82
C THR A 21 0.61 8.47 -13.77
N VAL A 22 0.38 8.08 -12.52
CA VAL A 22 0.19 9.03 -11.42
C VAL A 22 1.47 9.83 -11.13
N PRO A 23 1.35 11.10 -10.70
CA PRO A 23 2.49 11.90 -10.29
C PRO A 23 3.32 11.22 -9.19
N ASN A 24 4.60 11.60 -9.11
CA ASN A 24 5.44 11.25 -7.98
C ASN A 24 5.21 12.24 -6.84
N TYR A 25 4.15 12.01 -6.06
CA TYR A 25 3.90 12.76 -4.83
C TYR A 25 5.07 12.59 -3.84
N ASP A 26 5.33 13.60 -3.02
CA ASP A 26 6.27 13.48 -1.91
C ASP A 26 5.62 12.76 -0.71
N LYS A 27 4.31 12.92 -0.53
CA LYS A 27 3.53 12.27 0.52
C LYS A 27 2.27 11.67 -0.05
N CYS A 28 1.99 10.41 0.28
CA CYS A 28 0.74 9.76 -0.09
C CYS A 28 0.44 8.55 0.79
N VAL A 29 -0.84 8.19 0.86
CA VAL A 29 -1.25 6.85 1.25
C VAL A 29 -1.32 6.00 -0.01
N ILE A 30 -0.76 4.80 0.05
CA ILE A 30 -0.86 3.81 -1.02
C ILE A 30 -1.94 2.82 -0.62
N CYS A 31 -3.00 2.74 -1.41
CA CYS A 31 -3.99 1.68 -1.34
C CYS A 31 -3.56 0.59 -2.32
N ALA A 32 -3.11 -0.56 -1.79
CA ALA A 32 -2.61 -1.66 -2.59
C ALA A 32 -3.57 -2.86 -2.52
N ALA A 33 -4.01 -3.34 -3.67
CA ALA A 33 -4.85 -4.52 -3.81
C ALA A 33 -4.64 -5.13 -5.22
N PRO A 34 -4.97 -6.41 -5.44
CA PRO A 34 -5.41 -7.43 -4.48
C PRO A 34 -4.30 -7.83 -3.49
N HIS A 35 -4.67 -8.05 -2.23
CA HIS A 35 -3.80 -8.65 -1.23
C HIS A 35 -4.24 -10.09 -0.95
N THR A 36 -3.64 -11.04 -1.64
CA THR A 36 -4.01 -12.46 -1.61
C THR A 36 -2.88 -13.35 -1.08
N THR A 37 -1.67 -12.80 -0.90
CA THR A 37 -0.52 -13.54 -0.38
C THR A 37 0.52 -12.62 0.26
N ASN A 38 1.40 -13.16 1.11
CA ASN A 38 2.53 -12.39 1.65
C ASN A 38 3.52 -11.97 0.55
N LEU A 39 3.53 -12.68 -0.59
CA LEU A 39 4.37 -12.34 -1.74
C LEU A 39 4.02 -10.97 -2.34
N ASP A 40 2.79 -10.48 -2.13
CA ASP A 40 2.35 -9.16 -2.60
C ASP A 40 3.20 -8.04 -1.99
N LEU A 41 3.55 -8.17 -0.71
CA LEU A 41 4.42 -7.21 -0.03
C LEU A 41 5.83 -7.23 -0.63
N PHE A 42 6.36 -8.41 -0.92
CA PHE A 42 7.69 -8.57 -1.51
C PHE A 42 7.73 -7.97 -2.93
N ILE A 43 6.79 -8.34 -3.80
CA ILE A 43 6.70 -7.81 -5.17
C ILE A 43 6.42 -6.31 -5.15
N GLY A 44 5.53 -5.83 -4.28
CA GLY A 44 5.25 -4.41 -4.10
C GLY A 44 6.48 -3.62 -3.65
N LYS A 45 7.31 -4.18 -2.77
CA LYS A 45 8.57 -3.55 -2.34
C LYS A 45 9.60 -3.51 -3.46
N LEU A 46 9.73 -4.59 -4.23
CA LEU A 46 10.61 -4.65 -5.41
C LEU A 46 10.18 -3.62 -6.45
N PHE A 47 8.90 -3.57 -6.78
CA PHE A 47 8.29 -2.59 -7.68
C PHE A 47 8.64 -1.16 -7.26
N TYR A 48 8.38 -0.81 -6.00
CA TYR A 48 8.57 0.55 -5.52
C TYR A 48 10.04 0.97 -5.54
N GLY A 49 10.93 0.03 -5.16
CA GLY A 49 12.37 0.22 -5.26
C GLY A 49 12.85 0.35 -6.71
N ALA A 50 12.27 -0.41 -7.64
CA ALA A 50 12.63 -0.39 -9.07
C ALA A 50 12.26 0.93 -9.74
N ILE A 51 11.17 1.58 -9.31
CA ILE A 51 10.81 2.94 -9.74
C ILE A 51 11.54 4.03 -8.93
N GLY A 52 12.46 3.66 -8.03
CA GLY A 52 13.31 4.59 -7.29
C GLY A 52 12.63 5.28 -6.11
N ARG A 53 11.51 4.75 -5.62
CA ARG A 53 10.73 5.31 -4.50
C ARG A 53 10.87 4.44 -3.24
N LYS A 54 10.51 4.99 -2.07
CA LYS A 54 10.54 4.26 -0.79
C LYS A 54 9.13 4.19 -0.19
N THR A 55 8.72 2.97 0.18
CA THR A 55 7.48 2.73 0.93
C THR A 55 7.76 2.45 2.39
N SER A 56 6.79 2.80 3.22
CA SER A 56 6.65 2.37 4.60
C SER A 56 5.34 1.60 4.78
N PHE A 57 5.27 0.75 5.79
CA PHE A 57 4.08 -0.06 6.07
C PHE A 57 3.95 -0.32 7.58
N MET A 58 2.71 -0.43 8.06
CA MET A 58 2.45 -0.64 9.48
C MET A 58 2.67 -2.11 9.87
N MET A 59 3.36 -2.32 10.98
CA MET A 59 3.60 -3.64 11.57
C MET A 59 3.30 -3.61 13.06
N LYS A 60 2.83 -4.74 13.58
CA LYS A 60 2.60 -4.91 15.02
C LYS A 60 3.89 -4.59 15.80
N LYS A 61 3.80 -3.71 16.80
CA LYS A 61 4.95 -3.25 17.60
C LYS A 61 5.74 -4.41 18.22
N GLU A 62 5.07 -5.51 18.54
CA GLU A 62 5.67 -6.72 19.11
C GLU A 62 6.72 -7.37 18.21
N TRP A 63 6.71 -7.08 16.89
CA TRP A 63 7.72 -7.58 15.95
C TRP A 63 9.04 -6.81 16.03
N PHE A 64 9.08 -5.69 16.75
CA PHE A 64 10.25 -4.80 16.81
C PHE A 64 11.14 -5.07 18.02
N PHE A 65 11.41 -6.35 18.32
CA PHE A 65 12.41 -6.76 19.30
C PHE A 65 13.79 -6.92 18.63
N PHE A 66 14.88 -6.80 19.39
CA PHE A 66 16.23 -6.95 18.85
C PHE A 66 16.51 -8.43 18.48
N PRO A 67 17.11 -8.74 17.31
CA PRO A 67 17.63 -7.83 16.28
C PRO A 67 16.62 -7.46 15.18
N LEU A 68 15.47 -8.13 15.10
CA LEU A 68 14.48 -7.98 14.02
C LEU A 68 13.94 -6.55 13.87
N GLY A 69 13.80 -5.81 14.96
CA GLY A 69 13.31 -4.43 14.95
C GLY A 69 14.19 -3.48 14.12
N LEU A 70 15.51 -3.69 14.08
CA LEU A 70 16.41 -2.89 13.25
C LEU A 70 16.16 -3.18 11.76
N ILE A 71 15.99 -4.45 11.42
CA ILE A 71 15.71 -4.91 10.05
C ILE A 71 14.37 -4.34 9.58
N PHE A 72 13.31 -4.46 10.38
CA PHE A 72 12.00 -3.96 10.01
C PHE A 72 11.99 -2.46 9.80
N ARG A 73 12.65 -1.68 10.67
CA ARG A 73 12.80 -0.23 10.46
C ARG A 73 13.57 0.09 9.18
N ALA A 74 14.66 -0.62 8.90
CA ALA A 74 15.46 -0.40 7.70
C ALA A 74 14.68 -0.66 6.39
N VAL A 75 13.71 -1.59 6.40
CA VAL A 75 12.85 -1.86 5.23
C VAL A 75 11.58 -1.00 5.18
N GLY A 76 11.36 -0.10 6.16
CA GLY A 76 10.22 0.83 6.20
C GLY A 76 9.05 0.36 7.09
N GLY A 77 9.26 -0.65 7.93
CA GLY A 77 8.29 -1.07 8.93
C GLY A 77 8.09 0.00 10.00
N ILE A 78 6.83 0.37 10.23
CA ILE A 78 6.42 1.32 11.26
C ILE A 78 5.75 0.53 12.39
N PRO A 79 6.31 0.53 13.61
CA PRO A 79 5.68 -0.12 14.74
C PRO A 79 4.40 0.60 15.11
N VAL A 80 3.28 -0.11 15.09
CA VAL A 80 1.99 0.39 15.54
C VAL A 80 1.50 -0.40 16.74
N ASP A 81 1.06 0.33 17.76
CA ASP A 81 0.45 -0.22 18.95
C ASP A 81 -1.07 -0.15 18.79
N ARG A 82 -1.68 -1.29 18.48
CA ARG A 82 -3.12 -1.40 18.25
C ARG A 82 -3.93 -1.41 19.55
N LYS A 83 -3.28 -1.43 20.72
CA LYS A 83 -3.92 -1.44 22.04
C LYS A 83 -4.01 -0.05 22.67
N ARG A 84 -3.32 0.96 22.11
CA ARG A 84 -3.36 2.34 22.62
C ARG A 84 -4.70 3.01 22.37
N LYS A 85 -5.08 3.92 23.28
CA LYS A 85 -6.26 4.79 23.14
C LYS A 85 -6.13 5.78 21.97
N THR A 86 -4.91 6.19 21.60
CA THR A 86 -4.66 7.09 20.48
C THR A 86 -4.97 6.38 19.16
N SER A 87 -5.85 6.97 18.34
CA SER A 87 -6.23 6.39 17.06
C SER A 87 -5.01 6.20 16.16
N LEU A 88 -4.93 5.06 15.47
CA LEU A 88 -3.90 4.82 14.45
C LEU A 88 -3.90 5.91 13.37
N VAL A 89 -5.07 6.50 13.12
CA VAL A 89 -5.25 7.63 12.20
C VAL A 89 -4.40 8.82 12.65
N ASP A 90 -4.43 9.17 13.93
CA ASP A 90 -3.70 10.31 14.50
C ASP A 90 -2.19 10.06 14.44
N GLN A 91 -1.76 8.85 14.78
CA GLN A 91 -0.35 8.47 14.76
C GLN A 91 0.23 8.60 13.34
N MET A 92 -0.50 8.12 12.32
CA MET A 92 -0.03 8.23 10.94
C MET A 92 -0.13 9.65 10.40
N ALA A 93 -1.19 10.41 10.74
CA ALA A 93 -1.30 11.82 10.35
C ALA A 93 -0.13 12.66 10.90
N GLN A 94 0.26 12.43 12.16
CA GLN A 94 1.45 13.08 12.74
C GLN A 94 2.73 12.68 12.01
N GLN A 95 2.87 11.40 11.63
CA GLN A 95 4.01 10.93 10.86
C GLN A 95 4.08 11.61 9.48
N PHE A 96 2.95 11.82 8.81
CA PHE A 96 2.87 12.58 7.56
C PHE A 96 3.29 14.04 7.77
N ALA A 97 2.82 14.70 8.82
CA ALA A 97 3.18 16.08 9.15
C ALA A 97 4.70 16.25 9.37
N ASN A 98 5.31 15.32 10.11
CA ASN A 98 6.73 15.37 10.49
C ASN A 98 7.71 14.92 9.39
N SER A 99 7.22 14.42 8.26
CA SER A 99 8.07 13.87 7.20
C SER A 99 8.04 14.76 5.97
N LYS A 100 9.18 15.02 5.32
CA LYS A 100 9.20 15.69 3.99
C LYS A 100 8.71 14.75 2.88
N LYS A 101 9.15 13.49 2.91
CA LYS A 101 8.71 12.43 2.00
C LYS A 101 8.22 11.22 2.76
N PHE A 102 7.02 10.74 2.48
CA PHE A 102 6.45 9.61 3.21
C PHE A 102 5.31 8.93 2.44
N HIS A 103 5.51 7.66 2.09
CA HIS A 103 4.53 6.86 1.38
C HIS A 103 4.12 5.67 2.25
N LEU A 104 2.85 5.64 2.67
CA LEU A 104 2.34 4.63 3.57
C LEU A 104 1.50 3.59 2.81
N ALA A 105 2.01 2.39 2.64
CA ALA A 105 1.30 1.28 2.00
C ALA A 105 0.35 0.58 2.97
N ILE A 106 -0.91 0.47 2.56
CA ILE A 106 -1.98 -0.20 3.30
C ILE A 106 -2.79 -1.06 2.33
N THR A 107 -3.07 -2.30 2.73
CA THR A 107 -3.98 -3.19 2.02
C THR A 107 -5.38 -3.04 2.63
N PRO A 108 -6.39 -2.58 1.87
CA PRO A 108 -7.70 -2.27 2.42
C PRO A 108 -8.47 -3.53 2.86
N GLU A 109 -8.17 -4.70 2.27
CA GLU A 109 -8.79 -5.97 2.66
C GLU A 109 -8.43 -6.37 4.10
N GLY A 110 -7.26 -5.94 4.60
CA GLY A 110 -6.77 -6.22 5.96
C GLY A 110 -6.45 -7.70 6.26
N THR A 111 -6.65 -8.59 5.29
CA THR A 111 -6.37 -10.03 5.34
C THR A 111 -6.05 -10.51 3.93
N ARG A 112 -5.46 -11.70 3.81
CA ARG A 112 -5.22 -12.36 2.52
C ARG A 112 -6.31 -13.35 2.12
N LYS A 113 -7.28 -13.56 3.01
CA LYS A 113 -8.49 -14.33 2.73
C LYS A 113 -9.51 -13.39 2.10
N ARG A 114 -10.43 -13.94 1.31
CA ARG A 114 -11.55 -13.19 0.73
C ARG A 114 -12.27 -12.35 1.78
N ASN A 115 -12.28 -11.04 1.60
CA ASN A 115 -12.98 -10.11 2.49
C ASN A 115 -13.69 -9.01 1.67
N PRO A 116 -15.04 -9.01 1.59
CA PRO A 116 -15.79 -7.95 0.92
C PRO A 116 -15.81 -6.63 1.73
N ASN A 117 -15.53 -6.69 3.03
CA ASN A 117 -15.64 -5.56 3.95
C ASN A 117 -14.28 -4.88 4.16
N TRP A 118 -13.94 -3.98 3.24
CA TRP A 118 -12.68 -3.26 3.26
C TRP A 118 -12.59 -2.29 4.45
N LYS A 119 -11.42 -2.25 5.08
CA LYS A 119 -11.14 -1.34 6.19
C LYS A 119 -10.95 0.08 5.68
N LYS A 120 -11.60 1.05 6.35
CA LYS A 120 -11.61 2.48 5.99
C LYS A 120 -10.41 3.28 6.57
N GLY A 121 -9.49 2.63 7.29
CA GLY A 121 -8.39 3.32 7.98
C GLY A 121 -7.45 4.10 7.06
N PHE A 122 -7.13 3.55 5.88
CA PHE A 122 -6.28 4.22 4.90
C PHE A 122 -6.89 5.53 4.39
N TYR A 123 -8.22 5.54 4.23
CA TYR A 123 -8.99 6.70 3.80
C TYR A 123 -8.93 7.82 4.85
N TYR A 124 -9.24 7.50 6.11
CA TYR A 124 -9.20 8.49 7.18
C TYR A 124 -7.79 9.01 7.48
N ILE A 125 -6.76 8.17 7.32
CA ILE A 125 -5.36 8.62 7.40
C ILE A 125 -5.08 9.66 6.32
N ALA A 126 -5.44 9.36 5.06
CA ALA A 126 -5.21 10.25 3.93
C ALA A 126 -5.99 11.57 4.06
N LEU A 127 -7.26 11.49 4.47
CA LEU A 127 -8.12 12.65 4.71
C LEU A 127 -7.54 13.55 5.80
N LYS A 128 -7.18 12.99 6.96
CA LYS A 128 -6.63 13.76 8.08
C LYS A 128 -5.25 14.34 7.75
N ALA A 129 -4.41 13.61 7.02
CA ALA A 129 -3.10 14.07 6.61
C ALA A 129 -3.13 15.02 5.39
N GLN A 130 -4.30 15.21 4.76
CA GLN A 130 -4.47 16.00 3.53
C GLN A 130 -3.51 15.55 2.41
N VAL A 131 -3.40 14.23 2.21
CA VAL A 131 -2.56 13.64 1.16
C VAL A 131 -3.39 12.76 0.22
N PRO A 132 -2.96 12.59 -1.04
CA PRO A 132 -3.66 11.73 -1.97
C PRO A 132 -3.55 10.25 -1.58
N ILE A 133 -4.57 9.49 -1.96
CA ILE A 133 -4.58 8.03 -1.97
C ILE A 133 -4.16 7.58 -3.38
N VAL A 134 -2.96 7.03 -3.49
CA VAL A 134 -2.47 6.42 -4.73
C VAL A 134 -2.93 4.98 -4.81
N LEU A 135 -3.63 4.62 -5.88
CA LEU A 135 -4.12 3.26 -6.09
C LEU A 135 -3.07 2.43 -6.81
N ILE A 136 -2.71 1.27 -6.25
CA ILE A 136 -1.71 0.36 -6.80
C ILE A 136 -2.34 -1.02 -6.98
N GLY A 137 -2.67 -1.34 -8.22
CA GLY A 137 -3.21 -2.61 -8.63
C GLY A 137 -2.11 -3.61 -8.95
N ILE A 138 -2.13 -4.78 -8.30
CA ILE A 138 -1.20 -5.88 -8.56
C ILE A 138 -1.90 -6.92 -9.43
N ASP A 139 -1.46 -7.08 -10.68
CA ASP A 139 -2.00 -8.10 -11.58
C ASP A 139 -0.96 -9.20 -11.84
N TYR A 140 -1.21 -10.37 -11.26
CA TYR A 140 -0.38 -11.56 -11.45
C TYR A 140 -0.60 -12.23 -12.81
N ALA A 141 -1.78 -12.07 -13.43
CA ALA A 141 -2.05 -12.67 -14.73
C ALA A 141 -1.20 -12.03 -15.83
N THR A 142 -1.08 -10.70 -15.81
CA THR A 142 -0.23 -9.94 -16.75
C THR A 142 1.17 -9.63 -16.21
N LYS A 143 1.46 -10.03 -14.95
CA LYS A 143 2.66 -9.64 -14.18
C LYS A 143 2.92 -8.13 -14.24
N THR A 144 1.88 -7.32 -14.08
CA THR A 144 1.97 -5.86 -14.16
C THR A 144 1.49 -5.23 -12.87
N ILE A 145 2.31 -4.34 -12.28
CA ILE A 145 1.82 -3.44 -11.24
C ILE A 145 1.45 -2.11 -11.89
N SER A 146 0.19 -1.71 -11.72
CA SER A 146 -0.36 -0.48 -12.28
C SER A 146 -0.73 0.53 -11.21
N SER A 147 -0.35 1.78 -11.43
CA SER A 147 -0.78 2.92 -10.63
C SER A 147 -1.16 4.06 -11.57
N THR A 148 -2.42 4.06 -11.98
CA THR A 148 -2.94 5.01 -12.97
C THR A 148 -3.97 5.98 -12.41
N LYS A 149 -4.30 5.85 -11.12
CA LYS A 149 -5.29 6.69 -10.45
C LYS A 149 -4.84 7.06 -9.04
N ALA A 150 -5.05 8.32 -8.69
CA ALA A 150 -4.92 8.83 -7.34
C ALA A 150 -6.18 9.64 -6.99
N ILE A 151 -6.62 9.56 -5.74
CA ILE A 151 -7.85 10.21 -5.26
C ILE A 151 -7.48 11.09 -4.08
N MET A 152 -7.90 12.35 -4.11
CA MET A 152 -7.87 13.20 -2.94
C MET A 152 -9.17 12.95 -2.15
N PRO A 153 -9.10 12.47 -0.89
CA PRO A 153 -10.31 12.20 -0.10
C PRO A 153 -11.16 13.46 0.05
N THR A 154 -12.44 13.35 -0.29
CA THR A 154 -13.40 14.47 -0.26
C THR A 154 -14.11 14.59 1.09
N GLY A 155 -14.14 13.51 1.88
CA GLY A 155 -14.99 13.34 3.05
C GLY A 155 -16.27 12.55 2.75
N ASP A 156 -16.70 12.48 1.49
CA ASP A 156 -17.76 11.58 1.04
C ASP A 156 -17.19 10.17 0.83
N ILE A 157 -17.20 9.41 1.93
CA ILE A 157 -16.57 8.10 1.95
C ILE A 157 -17.24 7.08 1.03
N GLU A 158 -18.56 7.16 0.83
CA GLU A 158 -19.27 6.18 0.02
C GLU A 158 -18.95 6.40 -1.46
N LYS A 159 -18.97 7.67 -1.92
CA LYS A 159 -18.55 8.04 -3.27
C LYS A 159 -17.09 7.66 -3.53
N ASP A 160 -16.18 8.07 -2.65
CA ASP A 160 -14.75 7.84 -2.85
C ASP A 160 -14.42 6.34 -2.77
N MET A 161 -15.00 5.59 -1.83
CA MET A 161 -14.77 4.15 -1.71
C MET A 161 -15.33 3.38 -2.91
N ARG A 162 -16.46 3.78 -3.48
CA ARG A 162 -16.99 3.22 -4.73
C ARG A 162 -15.98 3.37 -5.85
N GLU A 163 -15.42 4.56 -6.02
CA GLU A 163 -14.40 4.84 -7.04
C GLU A 163 -13.12 4.03 -6.82
N ILE A 164 -12.64 3.95 -5.57
CA ILE A 164 -11.47 3.16 -5.17
C ILE A 164 -11.70 1.68 -5.49
N LYS A 165 -12.84 1.11 -5.08
CA LYS A 165 -13.18 -0.31 -5.31
C LYS A 165 -13.29 -0.64 -6.79
N LEU A 166 -13.95 0.22 -7.57
CA LEU A 166 -14.11 0.03 -9.02
C LEU A 166 -12.77 0.00 -9.76
N TYR A 167 -11.79 0.78 -9.33
CA TYR A 167 -10.43 0.72 -9.88
C TYR A 167 -9.85 -0.69 -9.78
N PHE A 168 -10.08 -1.40 -8.68
CA PHE A 168 -9.49 -2.73 -8.44
C PHE A 168 -10.25 -3.89 -9.09
N LYS A 169 -11.45 -3.68 -9.64
CA LYS A 169 -12.36 -4.74 -10.13
C LYS A 169 -11.70 -5.76 -11.07
N ASN A 170 -10.78 -5.29 -11.92
CA ASN A 170 -10.20 -6.11 -12.99
C ASN A 170 -8.81 -6.69 -12.66
N PHE A 171 -8.22 -6.33 -11.52
CA PHE A 171 -6.91 -6.86 -11.12
C PHE A 171 -7.03 -8.29 -10.60
N LYS A 172 -6.11 -9.17 -11.02
CA LYS A 172 -6.08 -10.58 -10.61
C LYS A 172 -4.92 -10.81 -9.64
N GLY A 173 -5.24 -11.07 -8.37
CA GLY A 173 -4.26 -11.48 -7.37
C GLY A 173 -3.66 -12.85 -7.69
N LYS A 174 -2.64 -13.26 -6.93
CA LYS A 174 -2.03 -14.60 -7.08
C LYS A 174 -3.05 -15.72 -6.82
N TYR A 175 -3.96 -15.47 -5.88
CA TYR A 175 -5.12 -16.33 -5.58
C TYR A 175 -6.38 -15.51 -5.82
N PRO A 176 -6.90 -15.43 -7.06
CA PRO A 176 -8.01 -14.56 -7.43
C PRO A 176 -9.29 -14.79 -6.61
N GLU A 177 -9.54 -16.02 -6.17
CA GLU A 177 -10.65 -16.42 -5.30
C GLU A 177 -10.61 -15.76 -3.92
N ASN A 178 -9.42 -15.30 -3.49
CA ASN A 178 -9.23 -14.57 -2.25
C ASN A 178 -9.44 -13.06 -2.38
N PHE A 179 -9.79 -12.56 -3.56
CA PHE A 179 -10.05 -11.15 -3.79
C PHE A 179 -11.54 -10.85 -3.95
N SER A 180 -11.99 -9.75 -3.33
CA SER A 180 -13.35 -9.22 -3.55
C SER A 180 -13.35 -7.72 -3.29
N ILE A 181 -14.02 -6.97 -4.18
CA ILE A 181 -14.29 -5.54 -3.97
C ILE A 181 -15.56 -5.30 -3.14
N GLY A 182 -16.28 -6.37 -2.77
CA GLY A 182 -17.56 -6.30 -2.08
C GLY A 182 -18.66 -5.63 -2.90
N GLU A 183 -19.71 -5.18 -2.22
CA GLU A 183 -20.75 -4.34 -2.83
C GLU A 183 -20.23 -2.93 -3.11
N ILE A 184 -20.80 -2.30 -4.13
CA ILE A 184 -20.40 -0.99 -4.68
C ILE A 184 -21.60 -0.07 -4.66
#